data_AF-A0A395GZP6-F1
#
_entry.id   AF-A0A395GZP6-F1
#
_cell.length_a   1.000
_cell.length_b   1.000
_cell.length_c   1.000
_cell.angle_alpha   90.00
_cell.angle_beta   90.00
_cell.angle_gamma   90.00
#
_symmetry.space_group_name_H-M   'P 1'
#
loop_
_entity.id
_entity.type
_entity.pdbx_description
1 polymer ?
#
loop_
_entity_poly.entity_id
_entity_poly.type
_entity_poly.pdbx_seq_one_letter_code
_entity_poly.pdbx_strand_id
1 'polypeptide(L)'
;TLADAITAIHATYNVPHVIITSVQIANLSDSPLPNTLTVIGSTTRSDGSPRLFRVDVPALDCYFSGTGDMFAALTVARLREAVFNADPALRTTKSWVSPDEVPATELPLAQSTVKVLASMHSVLEKTLEARDAELRALIPDESETLLGEAERKKKEHLRESKAAEVRVVRHARYLREPDVEFRASEWRAEDLPMQFR
;
A
#
# COMPACT_ATOMS: atom_id res chain seq x y z
N THR A 1 20.39 -6.69 -2.69
CA THR A 1 19.09 -6.63 -3.40
C THR A 1 17.96 -6.42 -2.40
N LEU A 2 16.71 -6.25 -2.86
CA LEU A 2 15.53 -6.17 -1.97
C LEU A 2 15.38 -7.44 -1.12
N ALA A 3 15.56 -8.61 -1.72
CA ALA A 3 15.48 -9.90 -1.03
C ALA A 3 16.54 -10.03 0.07
N ASP A 4 17.76 -9.53 -0.17
CA ASP A 4 18.83 -9.54 0.84
C ASP A 4 18.49 -8.63 2.02
N ALA A 5 17.90 -7.45 1.77
CA ALA A 5 17.50 -6.52 2.81
C ALA A 5 16.40 -7.14 3.70
N ILE A 6 15.39 -7.79 3.10
CA ILE A 6 14.34 -8.48 3.84
C ILE A 6 14.91 -9.69 4.60
N THR A 7 15.82 -10.45 3.99
CA THR A 7 16.53 -11.56 4.67
C THR A 7 17.28 -11.06 5.90
N ALA A 8 18.01 -9.94 5.80
CA ALA A 8 18.68 -9.34 6.95
C ALA A 8 17.69 -8.92 8.05
N ILE A 9 16.53 -8.37 7.68
CA ILE A 9 15.46 -8.02 8.63
C ILE A 9 14.96 -9.25 9.40
N HIS A 10 14.71 -10.36 8.72
CA HIS A 10 14.29 -11.60 9.35
C HIS A 10 15.41 -12.22 10.20
N ALA A 11 16.59 -12.44 9.63
CA ALA A 11 17.66 -13.20 10.26
C ALA A 11 18.39 -12.43 11.37
N THR A 12 18.61 -11.12 11.20
CA THR A 12 19.36 -10.31 12.18
C THR A 12 18.45 -9.75 13.26
N TYR A 13 17.25 -9.29 12.91
CA TYR A 13 16.35 -8.58 13.83
C TYR A 13 15.16 -9.42 14.30
N ASN A 14 15.02 -10.67 13.83
CA ASN A 14 13.94 -11.59 14.19
C ASN A 14 12.54 -11.00 13.97
N VAL A 15 12.39 -10.14 12.96
CA VAL A 15 11.10 -9.55 12.58
C VAL A 15 10.35 -10.57 11.72
N PRO A 16 9.19 -11.10 12.15
CA PRO A 16 8.55 -12.22 11.45
C PRO A 16 7.82 -11.80 10.17
N HIS A 17 7.25 -10.60 10.16
CA HIS A 17 6.46 -10.06 9.06
C HIS A 17 7.01 -8.71 8.62
N VAL A 18 7.23 -8.55 7.32
CA VAL A 18 7.72 -7.31 6.71
C VAL A 18 6.78 -6.94 5.57
N ILE A 19 6.39 -5.67 5.47
CA ILE A 19 5.73 -5.13 4.29
C ILE A 19 6.45 -3.85 3.87
N ILE A 20 6.82 -3.78 2.60
CA ILE A 20 7.34 -2.59 1.94
C ILE A 20 6.18 -2.01 1.14
N THR A 21 5.65 -0.90 1.64
CA THR A 21 4.37 -0.32 1.21
C THR A 21 4.36 0.25 -0.20
N SER A 22 5.53 0.53 -0.78
CA SER A 22 5.62 1.09 -2.13
C SER A 22 7.01 0.90 -2.74
N VAL A 23 7.06 0.22 -3.87
CA VAL A 23 8.21 0.13 -4.76
C VAL A 23 7.73 0.41 -6.18
N GLN A 24 8.41 1.30 -6.90
CA GLN A 24 8.14 1.55 -8.32
C GLN A 24 9.09 0.72 -9.17
N ILE A 25 8.70 -0.51 -9.50
CA ILE A 25 9.53 -1.42 -10.29
C ILE A 25 9.36 -1.16 -11.79
N ALA A 26 8.15 -0.80 -12.23
CA ALA A 26 7.85 -0.51 -13.63
C ALA A 26 8.67 0.69 -14.16
N ASN A 27 8.95 1.69 -13.32
CA ASN A 27 9.83 2.82 -13.66
C ASN A 27 11.30 2.44 -13.87
N LEU A 28 11.66 1.16 -13.65
CA LEU A 28 12.99 0.63 -13.89
C LEU A 28 13.06 -0.20 -15.19
N SER A 29 11.97 -0.29 -15.95
CA SER A 29 11.90 -0.91 -17.28
C SER A 29 11.33 0.09 -18.29
N ASP A 30 11.95 0.24 -19.46
CA ASP A 30 11.53 1.17 -20.55
C ASP A 30 10.17 0.80 -21.20
N SER A 31 9.31 0.04 -20.52
CA SER A 31 8.02 -0.40 -21.03
C SER A 31 6.91 0.61 -20.69
N PRO A 32 5.98 0.92 -21.61
CA PRO A 32 4.82 1.80 -21.38
C PRO A 32 3.73 1.12 -20.54
N LEU A 33 4.12 0.41 -19.47
CA LEU A 33 3.17 -0.16 -18.52
C LEU A 33 2.45 0.97 -17.77
N PRO A 34 1.16 0.78 -17.41
CA PRO A 34 0.46 1.72 -16.56
C PRO A 34 1.27 1.97 -15.29
N ASN A 35 1.26 3.20 -14.78
CA ASN A 35 1.95 3.57 -13.54
C ASN A 35 1.42 2.67 -12.40
N THR A 36 2.16 1.63 -12.04
CA THR A 36 1.79 0.67 -11.00
C THR A 36 2.67 0.85 -9.77
N LEU A 37 2.06 0.73 -8.60
CA LEU A 37 2.74 0.67 -7.32
C LEU A 37 2.81 -0.79 -6.87
N THR A 38 4.03 -1.30 -6.65
CA THR A 38 4.23 -2.67 -6.16
C THR A 38 4.42 -2.65 -4.66
N VAL A 39 3.61 -3.45 -3.95
CA VAL A 39 3.74 -3.70 -2.51
C VAL A 39 4.36 -5.07 -2.32
N ILE A 40 5.39 -5.17 -1.49
CA ILE A 40 6.13 -6.42 -1.28
C ILE A 40 6.01 -6.81 0.18
N GLY A 41 5.54 -8.02 0.42
CA GLY A 41 5.42 -8.57 1.77
C GLY A 41 6.25 -9.83 1.93
N SER A 42 6.61 -10.11 3.19
CA SER A 42 7.38 -11.28 3.56
C SER A 42 6.96 -11.83 4.92
N THR A 43 6.85 -13.14 5.02
CA THR A 43 6.84 -13.85 6.31
C THR A 43 8.03 -14.77 6.38
N THR A 44 8.77 -14.73 7.50
CA THR A 44 9.94 -15.61 7.70
C THR A 44 9.53 -17.09 7.68
N ARG A 45 10.45 -17.93 7.20
CA ARG A 45 10.46 -19.37 7.48
C ARG A 45 11.15 -19.66 8.81
N SER A 46 11.10 -20.91 9.26
CA SER A 46 11.80 -21.38 10.46
C SER A 46 13.33 -21.26 10.37
N ASP A 47 13.90 -21.30 9.16
CA ASP A 47 15.33 -21.12 8.88
C ASP A 47 15.76 -19.64 8.74
N GLY A 48 14.83 -18.70 8.90
CA GLY A 48 15.09 -17.26 8.75
C GLY A 48 15.03 -16.75 7.30
N SER A 49 14.80 -17.62 6.32
CA SER A 49 14.64 -17.22 4.91
C SER A 49 13.28 -16.57 4.65
N PRO A 50 13.19 -15.62 3.70
CA PRO A 50 11.95 -14.91 3.41
C PRO A 50 10.99 -15.71 2.51
N ARG A 51 9.68 -15.63 2.78
CA ARG A 51 8.62 -15.99 1.82
C ARG A 51 8.00 -14.73 1.24
N LEU A 52 8.55 -14.31 0.11
CA LEU A 52 8.21 -13.06 -0.56
C LEU A 52 6.97 -13.20 -1.45
N PHE A 53 6.05 -12.26 -1.31
CA PHE A 53 4.94 -12.05 -2.24
C PHE A 53 4.91 -10.58 -2.67
N ARG A 54 4.30 -10.30 -3.82
CA ARG A 54 3.99 -8.95 -4.26
C ARG A 54 2.51 -8.77 -4.55
N VAL A 55 2.04 -7.53 -4.46
CA VAL A 55 0.73 -7.09 -4.94
C VAL A 55 0.93 -5.83 -5.75
N ASP A 56 0.51 -5.84 -7.01
CA ASP A 56 0.57 -4.68 -7.89
C ASP A 56 -0.79 -3.95 -7.86
N VAL A 57 -0.76 -2.64 -7.65
CA VAL A 57 -1.95 -1.78 -7.65
C VAL A 57 -1.76 -0.59 -8.59
N PRO A 58 -2.83 -0.09 -9.22
CA PRO A 58 -2.74 1.13 -10.02
C PRO A 58 -2.30 2.31 -9.15
N ALA A 59 -1.28 3.04 -9.60
CA ALA A 59 -0.86 4.27 -8.94
C ALA A 59 -1.86 5.39 -9.28
N LEU A 60 -2.37 6.05 -8.25
CA LEU A 60 -3.23 7.21 -8.39
C LEU A 60 -2.35 8.47 -8.53
N ASP A 61 -2.66 9.33 -9.50
CA ASP A 61 -1.91 10.56 -9.76
C ASP A 61 -2.27 11.67 -8.76
N CYS A 62 -1.97 11.41 -7.48
CA CYS A 62 -2.24 12.31 -6.39
C CYS A 62 -1.31 12.01 -5.21
N TYR A 63 -0.70 13.07 -4.67
CA TYR A 63 -0.03 12.98 -3.39
C TYR A 63 -1.07 13.01 -2.26
N PHE A 64 -1.21 11.90 -1.56
CA PHE A 64 -2.08 11.79 -0.39
C PHE A 64 -1.25 11.81 0.89
N SER A 65 -1.71 12.56 1.89
CA SER A 65 -1.13 12.54 3.24
C SER A 65 -1.82 11.48 4.12
N GLY A 66 -1.06 10.77 4.96
CA GLY A 66 -1.61 9.80 5.92
C GLY A 66 -1.93 8.40 5.37
N THR A 67 -1.54 8.09 4.13
CA THR A 67 -1.76 6.74 3.54
C THR A 67 -1.00 5.65 4.26
N GLY A 68 0.21 5.94 4.76
CA GLY A 68 1.01 5.01 5.56
C GLY A 68 0.35 4.64 6.88
N ASP A 69 -0.21 5.62 7.60
CA ASP A 69 -0.92 5.39 8.86
C ASP A 69 -2.19 4.55 8.64
N MET A 70 -2.93 4.86 7.57
CA MET A 70 -4.09 4.07 7.15
C MET A 70 -3.70 2.63 6.82
N PHE A 71 -2.62 2.43 6.06
CA PHE A 71 -2.09 1.10 5.71
C PHE A 71 -1.75 0.30 6.97
N ALA A 72 -0.97 0.89 7.88
CA ALA A 72 -0.53 0.25 9.11
C ALA A 72 -1.72 -0.11 10.01
N ALA A 73 -2.67 0.81 10.21
CA ALA A 73 -3.84 0.58 11.05
C ALA A 73 -4.73 -0.55 10.51
N LEU A 74 -5.02 -0.55 9.20
CA LEU A 74 -5.83 -1.60 8.57
C LEU A 74 -5.12 -2.95 8.59
N THR A 75 -3.79 -2.97 8.40
CA THR A 75 -2.99 -4.20 8.41
C THR A 75 -3.15 -4.96 9.72
N VAL A 76 -3.16 -4.28 10.87
CA VAL A 76 -3.34 -4.94 12.18
C VAL A 76 -4.67 -5.70 12.25
N ALA A 77 -5.77 -5.05 11.87
CA ALA A 77 -7.10 -5.66 11.90
C ALA A 77 -7.23 -6.79 10.87
N ARG A 78 -6.76 -6.56 9.63
CA ARG A 78 -6.87 -7.52 8.53
C ARG A 78 -5.98 -8.72 8.69
N LEU A 79 -4.79 -8.56 9.27
CA LEU A 79 -3.91 -9.68 9.58
C LEU A 79 -4.55 -10.58 10.63
N ARG A 80 -5.10 -10.00 11.69
CA ARG A 80 -5.84 -10.77 12.71
C ARG A 80 -7.03 -11.51 12.09
N GLU A 81 -7.80 -10.85 11.23
CA GLU A 81 -8.90 -11.49 10.51
C GLU A 81 -8.43 -12.68 9.67
N ALA A 82 -7.36 -12.51 8.88
CA ALA A 82 -6.79 -13.56 8.05
C ALA A 82 -6.28 -14.74 8.88
N VAL A 83 -5.62 -14.48 10.02
CA VAL A 83 -5.17 -15.51 10.96
C VAL A 83 -6.34 -16.29 11.56
N PHE A 84 -7.45 -15.62 11.89
CA PHE A 84 -8.62 -16.29 12.46
C PHE A 84 -9.38 -17.14 11.42
N ASN A 85 -9.32 -16.76 10.15
CA ASN A 85 -9.91 -17.51 9.03
C ASN A 85 -9.01 -18.64 8.50
N ALA A 86 -7.71 -18.61 8.84
CA ALA A 86 -6.77 -19.66 8.52
C ALA A 86 -6.86 -20.83 9.54
N ASP A 87 -5.74 -21.49 9.82
CA ASP A 87 -5.66 -22.61 10.76
C ASP A 87 -5.94 -22.16 12.21
N PRO A 88 -6.84 -22.84 12.94
CA PRO A 88 -7.05 -22.61 14.38
C PRO A 88 -5.77 -22.60 15.23
N ALA A 89 -4.77 -23.43 14.90
CA ALA A 89 -3.50 -23.47 15.61
C ALA A 89 -2.72 -22.15 15.49
N LEU A 90 -2.83 -21.46 14.35
CA LEU A 90 -2.13 -20.20 14.09
C LEU A 90 -2.53 -19.09 15.05
N ARG A 91 -3.76 -19.12 15.57
CA ARG A 91 -4.31 -18.14 16.52
C ARG A 91 -3.49 -18.07 17.82
N THR A 92 -2.88 -19.18 18.21
CA THR A 92 -2.03 -19.32 19.40
C THR A 92 -0.54 -19.34 19.09
N THR A 93 -0.15 -19.43 17.82
CA THR A 93 1.24 -19.41 17.40
C THR A 93 1.85 -18.03 17.62
N LYS A 94 3.06 -18.00 18.20
CA LYS A 94 3.82 -16.77 18.43
C LYS A 94 3.95 -15.98 17.13
N SER A 95 3.60 -14.70 17.19
CA SER A 95 3.65 -13.78 16.05
C SER A 95 2.85 -14.21 14.82
N TRP A 96 1.96 -15.21 14.92
CA TRP A 96 1.15 -15.72 13.80
C TRP A 96 1.95 -16.17 12.57
N VAL A 97 3.17 -16.69 12.78
CA VAL A 97 3.98 -17.25 11.70
C VAL A 97 3.39 -18.57 11.22
N SER A 98 3.03 -18.63 9.94
CA SER A 98 2.48 -19.84 9.32
C SER A 98 3.55 -20.93 9.13
N PRO A 99 3.18 -22.23 9.11
CA PRO A 99 4.09 -23.33 8.78
C PRO A 99 4.83 -23.10 7.47
N ASP A 100 6.04 -23.64 7.32
CA ASP A 100 6.94 -23.37 6.19
C ASP A 100 6.40 -23.88 4.84
N GLU A 101 5.47 -24.83 4.88
CA GLU A 101 4.78 -25.40 3.72
C GLU A 101 3.76 -24.44 3.12
N VAL A 102 3.29 -23.43 3.88
CA VAL A 102 2.33 -22.44 3.38
C VAL A 102 3.03 -21.54 2.35
N PRO A 103 2.55 -21.49 1.10
CA PRO A 103 3.17 -20.70 0.04
C PRO A 103 2.97 -19.20 0.31
N ALA A 104 3.87 -18.38 -0.25
CA ALA A 104 3.94 -16.95 0.05
C ALA A 104 2.62 -16.19 -0.24
N THR A 105 1.89 -16.60 -1.29
CA THR A 105 0.62 -16.00 -1.71
C THR A 105 -0.58 -16.40 -0.85
N GLU A 106 -0.48 -17.48 -0.08
CA GLU A 106 -1.53 -17.98 0.81
C GLU A 106 -1.32 -17.57 2.28
N LEU A 107 -0.19 -16.92 2.58
CA LEU A 107 0.08 -16.39 3.90
C LEU A 107 -1.05 -15.44 4.35
N PRO A 108 -1.42 -15.45 5.65
CA PRO A 108 -2.35 -14.47 6.20
C PRO A 108 -1.91 -13.02 5.94
N LEU A 109 -0.60 -12.77 5.92
CA LEU A 109 -0.03 -11.47 5.56
C LEU A 109 -0.37 -11.06 4.12
N ALA A 110 -0.32 -11.99 3.16
CA ALA A 110 -0.67 -11.73 1.76
C ALA A 110 -2.17 -11.45 1.62
N GLN A 111 -3.00 -12.29 2.22
CA GLN A 111 -4.45 -12.11 2.23
C GLN A 111 -4.87 -10.79 2.87
N SER A 112 -4.23 -10.42 3.99
CA SER A 112 -4.49 -9.13 4.65
C SER A 112 -4.04 -7.96 3.80
N THR A 113 -2.86 -8.06 3.17
CA THR A 113 -2.31 -6.98 2.32
C THR A 113 -3.23 -6.68 1.15
N VAL A 114 -3.75 -7.72 0.48
CA VAL A 114 -4.72 -7.56 -0.60
C VAL A 114 -5.98 -6.83 -0.14
N LYS A 115 -6.55 -7.19 1.02
CA LYS A 115 -7.74 -6.50 1.57
C LYS A 115 -7.46 -5.06 1.99
N VAL A 116 -6.30 -4.79 2.58
CA VAL A 116 -5.85 -3.44 2.95
C VAL A 116 -5.76 -2.58 1.69
N LEU A 117 -5.09 -3.09 0.65
CA LEU A 117 -4.91 -2.36 -0.60
C LEU A 117 -6.23 -2.10 -1.31
N ALA A 118 -7.15 -3.08 -1.35
CA ALA A 118 -8.50 -2.88 -1.88
C ALA A 118 -9.27 -1.77 -1.13
N SER A 119 -9.21 -1.79 0.21
CA SER A 119 -9.82 -0.77 1.06
C SER A 119 -9.24 0.62 0.77
N MET A 120 -7.91 0.71 0.71
CA MET A 120 -7.21 1.96 0.46
C MET A 120 -7.48 2.49 -0.94
N HIS A 121 -7.40 1.64 -1.97
CA HIS A 121 -7.62 2.07 -3.35
C HIS A 121 -9.00 2.69 -3.53
N SER A 122 -10.04 2.03 -3.01
CA SER A 122 -11.41 2.57 -3.01
C SER A 122 -11.52 3.93 -2.31
N VAL A 123 -10.92 4.08 -1.12
CA VAL A 123 -10.98 5.35 -0.38
C VAL A 123 -10.21 6.46 -1.09
N LEU A 124 -9.06 6.15 -1.68
CA LEU A 124 -8.20 7.12 -2.35
C LEU A 124 -8.78 7.55 -3.70
N GLU A 125 -9.36 6.63 -4.47
CA GLU A 125 -10.06 6.96 -5.72
C GLU A 125 -11.25 7.90 -5.44
N LYS A 126 -12.08 7.60 -4.44
CA LYS A 126 -13.19 8.50 -4.05
C LYS A 126 -12.71 9.82 -3.45
N THR A 127 -11.57 9.84 -2.78
CA THR A 127 -10.94 11.08 -2.34
C THR A 127 -10.50 11.92 -3.53
N LEU A 128 -9.91 11.30 -4.56
CA LEU A 128 -9.48 11.98 -5.79
C LEU A 128 -10.68 12.56 -6.55
N GLU A 129 -11.73 11.77 -6.78
CA GLU A 129 -12.97 12.23 -7.41
C GLU A 129 -13.55 13.48 -6.70
N ALA A 130 -13.58 13.44 -5.36
CA ALA A 130 -14.14 14.53 -4.57
C ALA A 130 -13.22 15.76 -4.52
N ARG A 131 -11.90 15.57 -4.55
CA ARG A 131 -10.90 16.62 -4.69
C ARG A 131 -11.04 17.33 -6.04
N ASP A 132 -11.13 16.58 -7.13
CA ASP A 132 -11.24 17.13 -8.48
C ASP A 132 -12.58 17.85 -8.69
N ALA A 133 -13.65 17.39 -8.05
CA ALA A 133 -14.92 18.12 -8.01
C ALA A 133 -14.81 19.45 -7.25
N GLU A 134 -14.12 19.46 -6.10
CA GLU A 134 -13.91 20.66 -5.29
C GLU A 134 -13.04 21.70 -6.01
N LEU A 135 -11.95 21.27 -6.64
CA LEU A 135 -11.07 22.15 -7.42
C LEU A 135 -11.77 22.73 -8.65
N ARG A 136 -12.67 21.98 -9.30
CA ARG A 136 -13.47 22.48 -10.45
C ARG A 136 -14.58 23.44 -10.05
N ALA A 137 -15.20 23.23 -8.89
CA ALA A 137 -16.27 24.10 -8.38
C ALA A 137 -15.74 25.44 -7.83
N LEU A 138 -14.43 25.56 -7.73
CA LEU A 138 -13.74 26.69 -7.16
C LEU A 138 -13.74 27.88 -8.15
N ILE A 139 -14.44 28.95 -7.78
CA ILE A 139 -14.39 30.22 -8.52
C ILE A 139 -13.19 31.02 -7.95
N PRO A 140 -12.22 31.44 -8.77
CA PRO A 140 -11.14 32.31 -8.30
C PRO A 140 -11.72 33.58 -7.70
N ASP A 141 -11.27 33.92 -6.49
CA ASP A 141 -11.65 35.19 -5.88
C ASP A 141 -10.93 36.32 -6.64
N GLU A 142 -11.67 37.32 -7.11
CA GLU A 142 -11.09 38.48 -7.82
C GLU A 142 -10.01 39.17 -6.98
N SER A 143 -10.09 39.10 -5.65
CA SER A 143 -9.08 39.63 -4.74
C SER A 143 -7.72 38.91 -4.82
N GLU A 144 -7.68 37.67 -5.33
CA GLU A 144 -6.45 36.91 -5.52
C GLU A 144 -5.60 37.40 -6.70
N THR A 145 -6.21 38.15 -7.64
CA THR A 145 -5.48 38.79 -8.74
C THR A 145 -4.61 39.96 -8.27
N LEU A 146 -4.88 40.48 -7.06
CA LEU A 146 -4.15 41.58 -6.43
C LEU A 146 -2.95 41.09 -5.60
N LEU A 147 -2.77 39.77 -5.43
CA LEU A 147 -1.67 39.18 -4.65
C LEU A 147 -0.40 39.07 -5.48
N GLY A 148 0.76 39.14 -4.80
CA GLY A 148 2.04 38.83 -5.43
C GLY A 148 2.13 37.36 -5.87
N GLU A 149 2.92 37.07 -6.92
CA GLU A 149 3.01 35.74 -7.53
C GLU A 149 3.36 34.62 -6.52
N ALA A 150 4.25 34.92 -5.56
CA ALA A 150 4.66 33.98 -4.52
C ALA A 150 3.51 33.64 -3.55
N GLU A 151 2.69 34.61 -3.18
CA GLU A 151 1.54 34.39 -2.29
C GLU A 151 0.43 33.62 -2.99
N ARG A 152 0.21 33.89 -4.28
CA ARG A 152 -0.74 33.13 -5.11
C ARG A 152 -0.34 31.66 -5.18
N LYS A 153 0.93 31.36 -5.53
CA LYS A 153 1.45 29.97 -5.57
C LYS A 153 1.32 29.28 -4.22
N LYS A 154 1.61 29.97 -3.11
CA LYS A 154 1.45 29.41 -1.76
C LYS A 154 -0.01 29.07 -1.45
N LYS A 155 -0.96 29.95 -1.79
CA LYS A 155 -2.39 29.68 -1.59
C LYS A 155 -2.87 28.51 -2.45
N GLU A 156 -2.48 28.45 -3.72
CA GLU A 156 -2.79 27.34 -4.61
C GLU A 156 -2.29 26.01 -4.04
N HIS A 157 -1.03 25.95 -3.62
CA HIS A 157 -0.46 24.76 -3.01
C HIS A 157 -1.19 24.32 -1.72
N LEU A 158 -1.57 25.28 -0.86
CA LEU A 158 -2.34 24.96 0.35
C LEU A 158 -3.74 24.42 0.02
N ARG A 159 -4.37 24.91 -1.05
CA ARG A 159 -5.69 24.43 -1.51
C ARG A 159 -5.57 23.01 -2.05
N GLU A 160 -4.57 22.74 -2.89
CA GLU A 160 -4.29 21.41 -3.42
C GLU A 160 -4.00 20.41 -2.29
N SER A 161 -3.14 20.81 -1.33
CA SER A 161 -2.77 19.97 -0.19
C SER A 161 -3.97 19.65 0.70
N LYS A 162 -4.80 20.65 1.03
CA LYS A 162 -6.02 20.45 1.82
C LYS A 162 -7.03 19.56 1.09
N ALA A 163 -7.21 19.76 -0.22
CA ALA A 163 -8.11 18.95 -1.01
C ALA A 163 -7.65 17.49 -1.10
N ALA A 164 -6.34 17.23 -0.96
CA ALA A 164 -5.72 15.91 -1.00
C ALA A 164 -5.71 15.16 0.36
N GLU A 165 -6.32 15.71 1.41
CA GLU A 165 -6.52 14.99 2.67
C GLU A 165 -7.47 13.80 2.49
N VAL A 166 -7.08 12.63 3.02
CA VAL A 166 -7.84 11.38 2.83
C VAL A 166 -9.19 11.44 3.54
N ARG A 167 -10.27 11.20 2.79
CA ARG A 167 -11.66 11.34 3.28
C ARG A 167 -12.20 10.05 3.91
N VAL A 168 -11.50 9.53 4.92
CA VAL A 168 -11.79 8.22 5.53
C VAL A 168 -13.24 8.07 6.03
N VAL A 169 -13.75 9.03 6.79
CA VAL A 169 -15.07 8.92 7.45
C VAL A 169 -16.22 8.76 6.45
N ARG A 170 -16.17 9.49 5.32
CA ARG A 170 -17.20 9.43 4.27
C ARG A 170 -17.19 8.09 3.52
N HIS A 171 -16.07 7.38 3.55
CA HIS A 171 -15.83 6.16 2.79
C HIS A 171 -15.58 4.95 3.71
N ALA A 172 -15.97 5.02 4.97
CA ALA A 172 -15.72 3.98 5.98
C ALA A 172 -16.29 2.61 5.63
N ARG A 173 -17.31 2.53 4.77
CA ARG A 173 -17.85 1.24 4.28
C ARG A 173 -16.78 0.42 3.56
N TYR A 174 -15.94 1.07 2.75
CA TYR A 174 -14.89 0.41 1.98
C TYR A 174 -13.76 -0.09 2.87
N LEU A 175 -13.60 0.50 4.06
CA LEU A 175 -12.68 -0.02 5.06
C LEU A 175 -13.18 -1.30 5.73
N ARG A 176 -14.50 -1.54 5.78
CA ARG A 176 -15.11 -2.73 6.40
C ARG A 176 -15.30 -3.85 5.38
N GLU A 177 -15.86 -3.50 4.24
CA GLU A 177 -16.27 -4.42 3.17
C GLU A 177 -15.65 -3.93 1.84
N PRO A 178 -14.33 -4.14 1.64
CA PRO A 178 -13.68 -3.78 0.39
C PRO A 178 -14.03 -4.76 -0.72
N ASP A 179 -14.19 -4.24 -1.93
CA ASP A 179 -14.25 -5.03 -3.15
C ASP A 179 -12.85 -5.50 -3.52
N VAL A 180 -12.56 -6.79 -3.31
CA VAL A 180 -11.21 -7.34 -3.48
C VAL A 180 -10.94 -7.66 -4.96
N GLU A 181 -10.25 -6.76 -5.63
CA GLU A 181 -9.84 -6.89 -7.04
C GLU A 181 -8.37 -7.30 -7.23
N PHE A 182 -7.51 -7.01 -6.25
CA PHE A 182 -6.07 -7.29 -6.33
C PHE A 182 -5.74 -8.74 -5.97
N ARG A 183 -4.59 -9.21 -6.45
CA ARG A 183 -4.07 -10.55 -6.18
C ARG A 183 -2.63 -10.51 -5.76
N ALA A 184 -2.27 -11.35 -4.80
CA ALA A 184 -0.88 -11.60 -4.48
C ALA A 184 -0.28 -12.57 -5.49
N SER A 185 0.94 -12.27 -5.96
CA SER A 185 1.77 -13.19 -6.73
C SER A 185 3.05 -13.50 -5.97
N GLU A 186 3.69 -14.60 -6.28
CA GLU A 186 5.05 -14.86 -5.82
C GLU A 186 5.99 -13.76 -6.33
N TRP A 187 6.98 -13.42 -5.51
CA TRP A 187 8.08 -12.56 -5.91
C TRP A 187 9.23 -13.43 -6.42
N ARG A 188 9.71 -13.16 -7.64
CA ARG A 188 10.86 -13.84 -8.23
C ARG A 188 11.99 -12.86 -8.47
N ALA A 189 13.24 -13.32 -8.36
CA ALA A 189 14.40 -12.48 -8.69
C ALA A 189 14.33 -11.99 -10.15
N GLU A 190 13.71 -12.78 -11.04
CA GLU A 190 13.49 -12.37 -12.43
C GLU A 190 12.53 -11.17 -12.59
N ASP A 191 11.74 -10.83 -11.57
CA ASP A 191 10.88 -9.65 -11.59
C ASP A 191 11.64 -8.33 -11.47
N LEU A 192 12.92 -8.38 -11.08
CA LEU A 192 13.81 -7.22 -11.11
C LEU A 192 14.38 -6.99 -12.51
N PRO A 193 14.57 -5.73 -12.95
CA PRO A 193 15.33 -5.40 -14.15
C PRO A 193 16.72 -6.03 -14.09
N MET A 194 17.29 -6.42 -15.23
CA MET A 194 18.56 -7.17 -15.29
C MET A 194 19.72 -6.50 -14.52
N GLN A 195 19.73 -5.18 -14.41
CA GLN A 195 20.75 -4.42 -13.67
C GLN A 195 20.64 -4.53 -12.13
N PHE A 196 19.52 -5.04 -11.62
CA PHE A 196 19.25 -5.21 -10.19
C PHE A 196 19.01 -6.67 -9.78
N ARG A 197 19.16 -7.60 -10.73
CA ARG A 197 19.17 -9.05 -10.46
C ARG A 197 20.48 -9.46 -9.81
#